data_AF-A0A060C646-F1
#
_entry.id   AF-A0A060C646-F1
#
_cell.length_a   1.000
_cell.length_b   1.000
_cell.length_c   1.000
_cell.angle_alpha   90.00
_cell.angle_beta   90.00
_cell.angle_gamma   90.00
#
_symmetry.space_group_name_H-M   'P 1'
#
loop_
_entity.id
_entity.type
_entity.pdbx_description
1 polymer ?
#
loop_
_entity_poly.entity_id
_entity_poly.type
_entity_poly.pdbx_seq_one_letter_code
_entity_poly.pdbx_strand_id
1 'polypeptide(L)'
;ALLVPFPHAVDDHQTRNAQALVDAGAAELIQERDLDVTRLARRLDALLHDRALLRAMAEAARRLAKPDAAQAIARACLEVAA
;
A
#
# COMPACT_ATOMS: atom_id res chain seq x y z
N ALA A 1 3.59 -0.41 6.22
CA ALA A 1 4.35 0.64 5.50
C ALA A 1 3.73 2.02 5.77
N LEU A 2 4.44 3.11 5.49
CA LEU A 2 3.88 4.47 5.46
C LEU A 2 3.89 4.96 4.00
N LEU A 3 2.73 5.23 3.43
CA LEU A 3 2.56 5.59 2.03
C LEU A 3 2.25 7.07 1.89
N VAL A 4 2.96 7.71 0.95
CA VAL A 4 2.74 9.12 0.58
C VAL A 4 2.38 9.16 -0.90
N PRO A 5 1.08 9.19 -1.26
CA PRO A 5 0.65 9.25 -2.65
C PRO A 5 1.12 10.54 -3.32
N PHE A 6 1.63 10.42 -4.55
CA PHE A 6 1.97 11.58 -5.38
C PHE A 6 0.69 12.30 -5.85
N PRO A 7 0.49 13.59 -5.50
CA PRO A 7 -0.78 14.29 -5.65
C PRO A 7 -1.10 14.71 -7.09
N HIS A 8 -0.10 14.67 -7.99
CA HIS A 8 -0.28 15.02 -9.40
C HIS A 8 -0.47 13.77 -10.28
N ALA A 9 -0.71 12.61 -9.68
CA ALA A 9 -1.18 11.46 -10.43
C ALA A 9 -2.56 11.76 -11.04
N VAL A 10 -2.74 11.34 -12.29
CA VAL A 10 -4.04 11.42 -12.99
C VAL A 10 -5.12 10.80 -12.08
N ASP A 11 -6.28 11.46 -11.98
CA ASP A 11 -7.46 11.11 -11.17
C ASP A 11 -7.22 10.60 -9.74
N ASP A 12 -6.17 11.07 -9.05
CA ASP A 12 -5.85 10.65 -7.67
C ASP A 12 -5.67 9.13 -7.52
N HIS A 13 -5.24 8.47 -8.60
CA HIS A 13 -5.09 7.00 -8.65
C HIS A 13 -4.13 6.47 -7.59
N GLN A 14 -3.12 7.25 -7.20
CA GLN A 14 -2.15 6.84 -6.18
C GLN A 14 -2.77 6.75 -4.79
N THR A 15 -3.69 7.65 -4.42
CA THR A 15 -4.42 7.54 -3.14
C THR A 15 -5.25 6.26 -3.12
N ARG A 16 -5.94 5.94 -4.21
CA ARG A 16 -6.76 4.71 -4.32
C ARG A 16 -5.90 3.45 -4.20
N ASN A 17 -4.74 3.43 -4.86
CA ASN A 17 -3.79 2.32 -4.75
C ASN A 17 -3.31 2.10 -3.31
N ALA A 18 -2.99 3.19 -2.61
CA ALA A 18 -2.56 3.12 -1.22
C ALA A 18 -3.71 2.72 -0.29
N GLN A 19 -4.94 3.18 -0.54
CA GLN A 19 -6.11 2.87 0.27
C GLN A 19 -6.38 1.36 0.34
N ALA A 20 -6.14 0.61 -0.75
CA ALA A 20 -6.27 -0.84 -0.75
C ALA A 20 -5.37 -1.54 0.29
N LEU A 21 -4.18 -0.98 0.57
CA LEU A 21 -3.28 -1.48 1.63
C LEU A 21 -3.72 -0.99 3.01
N VAL A 22 -4.20 0.25 3.12
CA VAL A 22 -4.69 0.84 4.38
C VAL A 22 -5.91 0.08 4.90
N ASP A 23 -6.89 -0.19 4.04
CA ASP A 23 -8.13 -0.91 4.39
C ASP A 23 -7.84 -2.33 4.90
N ALA A 24 -6.77 -2.95 4.42
CA ALA A 24 -6.33 -4.26 4.89
C ALA A 24 -5.48 -4.20 6.18
N GLY A 25 -5.19 -3.01 6.71
CA GLY A 25 -4.28 -2.80 7.83
C GLY A 25 -2.79 -3.02 7.49
N ALA A 26 -2.43 -3.03 6.21
CA ALA A 26 -1.06 -3.26 5.73
C ALA A 26 -0.21 -1.99 5.69
N ALA A 27 -0.85 -0.82 5.67
CA ALA A 27 -0.18 0.47 5.58
C ALA A 27 -0.92 1.58 6.32
N GLU A 28 -0.18 2.63 6.65
CA GLU A 28 -0.71 3.95 6.95
C GLU A 28 -0.53 4.86 5.73
N LEU A 29 -1.38 5.87 5.59
CA LEU A 29 -1.33 6.83 4.49
C LEU A 29 -1.22 8.26 5.05
N ILE A 30 -0.31 9.04 4.46
CA ILE A 30 -0.19 10.49 4.67
C ILE A 30 -0.26 11.13 3.29
N GLN A 31 -1.24 12.00 3.08
CA GLN A 31 -1.33 12.80 1.86
C GLN A 31 -0.14 13.77 1.80
N GLU A 32 0.48 13.94 0.64
CA GLU A 32 1.68 14.79 0.48
C GLU A 32 1.44 16.23 0.95
N ARG A 33 0.25 16.79 0.66
CA ARG A 33 -0.16 18.12 1.13
C ARG A 33 -0.19 18.27 2.66
N ASP A 34 -0.33 17.16 3.38
CA ASP A 34 -0.39 17.11 4.83
C ASP A 34 0.91 16.53 5.42
N LEU A 35 1.95 16.34 4.60
CA LEU A 35 3.25 15.83 5.01
C LEU A 35 4.16 16.99 5.41
N ASP A 36 4.70 16.90 6.61
CA ASP A 36 5.79 17.76 7.07
C ASP A 36 6.81 16.95 7.87
N VAL A 37 7.96 17.56 8.15
CA VAL A 37 9.08 16.91 8.85
C VAL A 37 8.65 16.40 10.24
N THR A 38 7.88 17.19 10.98
CA THR A 38 7.44 16.86 12.34
C THR A 38 6.49 15.68 12.33
N ARG A 39 5.52 15.68 11.40
CA ARG A 39 4.52 14.62 11.25
C ARG A 39 5.18 13.32 10.80
N LEU A 40 6.10 13.39 9.84
CA LEU A 40 6.84 12.23 9.37
C LEU A 40 7.70 11.63 10.49
N ALA A 41 8.49 12.47 11.18
CA ALA A 41 9.35 12.02 12.27
C ALA A 41 8.54 11.35 13.38
N ARG A 42 7.45 11.96 13.83
CA ARG A 42 6.55 11.38 14.84
C ARG A 42 5.99 10.04 14.43
N ARG A 43 5.59 9.89 13.16
CA ARG A 43 4.94 8.67 12.71
C ARG A 43 5.93 7.54 12.48
N LEU A 44 7.13 7.86 11.99
CA LEU A 44 8.25 6.92 11.95
C LEU A 44 8.65 6.48 13.36
N ASP A 45 8.82 7.40 14.29
CA ASP A 45 9.20 7.10 15.67
C ASP A 45 8.22 6.12 16.33
N ALA A 46 6.93 6.41 16.23
CA ALA A 46 5.91 5.53 16.77
C ALA A 46 5.80 4.18 16.05
N LEU A 47 6.15 4.09 14.76
CA LEU A 47 6.20 2.79 14.04
C LEU A 47 7.42 1.98 14.47
N LEU A 48 8.58 2.61 14.60
CA LEU A 48 9.84 1.96 14.94
C LEU A 48 9.83 1.41 16.37
N HIS A 49 9.09 2.05 17.28
CA HIS A 49 8.93 1.60 18.66
C HIS A 49 7.84 0.53 18.86
N ASP A 50 7.01 0.25 17.85
CA ASP A 50 5.97 -0.77 17.92
C ASP A 50 6.21 -1.92 16.94
N ARG A 51 7.05 -2.87 17.38
CA ARG A 51 7.38 -4.06 16.59
C ARG A 51 6.16 -4.96 16.33
N ALA A 52 5.20 -4.99 17.25
CA ALA A 52 4.01 -5.83 17.12
C ALA A 52 3.11 -5.28 16.00
N LEU A 53 2.89 -3.96 15.97
CA LEU A 53 2.19 -3.27 14.90
C LEU A 53 2.88 -3.51 13.54
N LEU A 54 4.19 -3.31 13.44
CA LEU A 54 4.92 -3.55 12.19
C LEU A 54 4.78 -4.99 11.68
N ARG A 55 4.79 -5.97 12.60
CA ARG A 55 4.56 -7.38 12.25
C ARG A 55 3.14 -7.61 11.74
N ALA A 56 2.13 -7.07 12.42
CA ALA A 56 0.74 -7.18 11.99
C ALA A 56 0.52 -6.57 10.59
N MET A 57 1.11 -5.39 10.34
CA MET A 57 1.10 -4.74 9.02
C MET A 57 1.77 -5.60 7.94
N ALA A 58 2.92 -6.21 8.26
CA ALA A 58 3.63 -7.08 7.32
C ALA A 58 2.84 -8.35 6.99
N GLU A 59 2.17 -8.95 7.98
CA GLU A 59 1.31 -10.11 7.77
C GLU A 59 0.07 -9.74 6.94
N ALA A 60 -0.54 -8.59 7.19
CA ALA A 60 -1.62 -8.04 6.37
C ALA A 60 -1.19 -7.80 4.91
N ALA A 61 -0.03 -7.18 4.70
CA ALA A 61 0.53 -6.97 3.37
C ALA A 61 0.74 -8.31 2.63
N ARG A 62 1.25 -9.32 3.35
CA ARG A 62 1.47 -10.67 2.78
C ARG A 62 0.16 -11.34 2.35
N ARG A 63 -0.94 -11.14 3.08
CA ARG A 63 -2.26 -11.68 2.72
C ARG A 63 -2.83 -11.07 1.44
N LEU A 64 -2.43 -9.84 1.09
CA LEU A 64 -2.85 -9.17 -0.14
C LEU A 64 -2.05 -9.60 -1.38
N ALA A 65 -0.95 -10.33 -1.20
CA ALA A 65 -0.09 -10.72 -2.30
C ALA A 65 -0.83 -11.64 -3.28
N LYS A 66 -0.67 -11.38 -4.59
CA LYS A 66 -1.15 -12.22 -5.68
C LYS A 66 0.05 -12.77 -6.47
N PRO A 67 0.76 -13.80 -5.94
CA PRO A 67 2.02 -14.27 -6.51
C PRO A 67 1.88 -14.84 -7.93
N ASP A 68 0.69 -15.28 -8.30
CA ASP A 68 0.34 -15.89 -9.59
C ASP A 68 -0.36 -14.91 -10.56
N ALA A 69 -0.44 -13.61 -10.23
CA ALA A 69 -1.18 -12.63 -11.02
C ALA A 69 -0.81 -12.63 -12.51
N ALA A 70 0.49 -12.69 -12.82
CA ALA A 70 0.95 -12.73 -14.21
C ALA A 70 0.47 -13.99 -14.97
N GLN A 71 0.47 -15.15 -14.29
CA GLN A 71 0.01 -16.42 -14.87
C GLN A 71 -1.51 -16.40 -15.08
N ALA A 72 -2.26 -15.85 -14.13
CA ALA A 72 -3.70 -15.67 -14.23
C ALA A 72 -4.07 -14.78 -15.43
N ILE A 73 -3.34 -13.66 -15.62
CA ILE A 73 -3.53 -12.76 -16.77
C ILE A 73 -3.23 -13.49 -18.08
N ALA A 74 -2.09 -14.19 -18.17
CA ALA A 74 -1.71 -14.91 -19.37
C ALA A 74 -2.74 -15.98 -19.76
N ARG A 75 -3.27 -16.73 -18.78
CA ARG A 75 -4.33 -17.72 -19.01
C ARG A 75 -5.59 -17.08 -19.59
N ALA A 76 -6.04 -15.97 -19.01
CA ALA A 76 -7.23 -15.27 -19.48
C ALA A 76 -7.07 -14.78 -20.93
N CYS A 77 -5.89 -14.27 -21.31
CA CYS A 77 -5.62 -13.87 -22.69
C CYS A 77 -5.66 -15.05 -23.67
N LEU A 78 -5.13 -16.21 -23.28
CA LEU A 78 -5.11 -17.40 -24.15
C LEU A 78 -6.50 -18.03 -24.31
N GLU A 79 -7.35 -17.97 -23.27
CA GLU A 79 -8.71 -18.51 -23.29
C GLU A 79 -9.60 -17.83 -24.33
N VAL A 80 -9.46 -16.51 -24.50
CA VAL A 80 -10.27 -15.73 -25.46
C VAL A 80 -9.66 -15.65 -26.87
N ALA A 81 -8.44 -16.16 -27.05
CA ALA A 81 -7.76 -16.16 -28.34
C ALA A 81 -8.06 -17.40 -29.20
N ALA A 82 -8.66 -18.43 -28.61
CA ALA A 82 -9.10 -19.66 -29.27
C ALA A 82 -10.53 -19.52 -29.83
#